data_AF-A0A924SAA7-F1
#
_entry.id   AF-A0A924SAA7-F1
#
_cell.length_a   1.000
_cell.length_b   1.000
_cell.length_c   1.000
_cell.angle_alpha   90.00
_cell.angle_beta   90.00
_cell.angle_gamma   90.00
#
_symmetry.space_group_name_H-M   'P 1'
#
loop_
_entity.id
_entity.type
_entity.pdbx_description
1 polymer ?
#
loop_
_entity_poly.entity_id
_entity_poly.type
_entity_poly.pdbx_seq_one_letter_code
_entity_poly.pdbx_strand_id
1 'polypeptide(L)'
;ALASWQLERARVDHGRAGAHLLAAAMLGCIAITSRLWAMPLPFVAALALRGVVVAARSRGEVSVLPLAGVVLSAGGAALSAFDQLASRSAYSYVPFLTRSSLSALCASVGLAVAGELIGRGRGGSASVGGRSMRMGVLIGFLIVWGRMEVAQAYSPDLAGFLLTSYYAGCGVASIVAGRRLGIGRLRVAGLGLALYAAFKAVVEVTDIGSVGLRVGSYAAVGMFLLGAGYLYRESGGRLGGDAEGSGEAGSVAV
;
A
#
# COMPACT_ATOMS: atom_id res chain seq x y z
N ALA A 1 10.14 -10.57 -29.66
CA ALA A 1 9.84 -10.77 -28.22
C ALA A 1 8.35 -11.02 -27.96
N LEU A 2 7.43 -10.07 -28.19
CA LEU A 2 5.99 -10.32 -27.97
C LEU A 2 5.39 -11.29 -29.00
N ALA A 3 5.74 -11.14 -30.28
CA ALA A 3 5.33 -12.07 -31.34
C ALA A 3 5.90 -13.48 -31.13
N SER A 4 7.16 -13.57 -30.69
CA SER A 4 7.79 -14.86 -30.36
C SER A 4 7.12 -15.54 -29.16
N TRP A 5 6.70 -14.78 -28.13
CA TRP A 5 5.90 -15.32 -27.02
C TRP A 5 4.55 -15.89 -27.50
N GLN A 6 3.83 -15.18 -28.38
CA GLN A 6 2.54 -15.68 -28.89
C GLN A 6 2.69 -17.00 -29.64
N LEU A 7 3.77 -17.15 -30.42
CA LEU A 7 4.07 -18.37 -31.17
C LEU A 7 4.44 -19.54 -30.25
N GLU A 8 5.25 -19.30 -29.21
CA GLU A 8 5.63 -20.37 -28.27
C GLU A 8 4.50 -20.82 -27.36
N ARG A 9 3.62 -19.89 -26.95
CA ARG A 9 2.42 -20.23 -26.20
C ARG A 9 1.48 -21.15 -27.00
N ALA A 10 1.40 -20.95 -28.32
CA ALA A 10 0.68 -21.84 -29.21
C ALA A 10 1.35 -23.23 -29.35
N ARG A 11 2.65 -23.35 -29.05
CA ARG A 11 3.43 -24.59 -29.10
C ARG A 11 3.53 -25.34 -27.77
N VAL A 12 2.82 -24.90 -26.72
CA VAL A 12 2.76 -25.54 -25.39
C VAL A 12 4.12 -25.55 -24.64
N ASP A 13 5.09 -24.74 -25.05
CA ASP A 13 6.43 -24.66 -24.43
C ASP A 13 6.49 -23.59 -23.31
N HIS A 14 5.82 -23.89 -22.19
CA HIS A 14 5.53 -22.92 -21.11
C HIS A 14 6.76 -22.31 -20.42
N GLY A 15 7.90 -23.02 -20.40
CA GLY A 15 9.13 -22.54 -19.77
C GLY A 15 9.79 -21.40 -20.54
N ARG A 16 9.82 -21.48 -21.87
CA ARG A 16 10.42 -20.47 -22.76
C ARG A 16 9.52 -19.25 -22.90
N ALA A 17 8.20 -19.47 -22.95
CA ALA A 17 7.20 -18.40 -23.00
C ALA A 17 7.37 -17.39 -21.85
N GLY A 18 7.58 -17.85 -20.61
CA GLY A 18 7.82 -16.98 -19.46
C GLY A 18 9.08 -16.12 -19.58
N ALA A 19 10.18 -16.67 -20.12
CA ALA A 19 11.42 -15.94 -20.33
C ALA A 19 11.28 -14.86 -21.41
N HIS A 20 10.57 -15.14 -22.50
CA HIS A 20 10.30 -14.14 -23.54
C HIS A 20 9.39 -13.00 -23.06
N LEU A 21 8.43 -13.27 -22.18
CA LEU A 21 7.65 -12.22 -21.52
C LEU A 21 8.51 -11.33 -20.63
N LEU A 22 9.42 -11.92 -19.84
CA LEU A 22 10.35 -11.15 -19.03
C LEU A 22 11.27 -10.29 -19.89
N ALA A 23 11.88 -10.87 -20.93
CA ALA A 23 12.72 -10.12 -21.87
C ALA A 23 11.94 -8.99 -22.55
N ALA A 24 10.69 -9.24 -22.96
CA ALA A 24 9.81 -8.22 -23.51
C ALA A 24 9.48 -7.12 -22.48
N ALA A 25 9.29 -7.48 -21.21
CA ALA A 25 9.06 -6.51 -20.14
C ALA A 25 10.30 -5.62 -19.93
N MET A 26 11.49 -6.21 -19.85
CA MET A 26 12.76 -5.47 -19.69
C MET A 26 13.02 -4.52 -20.87
N LEU A 27 12.94 -5.03 -22.11
CA LEU A 27 13.10 -4.19 -23.31
C LEU A 27 12.06 -3.07 -23.38
N GLY A 28 10.82 -3.34 -22.96
CA GLY A 28 9.77 -2.34 -22.87
C GLY A 28 10.10 -1.25 -21.84
N CYS A 29 10.65 -1.62 -20.68
CA CYS A 29 11.07 -0.64 -19.68
C CYS A 29 12.24 0.21 -20.19
N ILE A 30 13.25 -0.42 -20.82
CA ILE A 30 14.38 0.31 -21.42
C ILE A 30 13.90 1.31 -22.48
N ALA A 31 12.96 0.90 -23.34
CA ALA A 31 12.39 1.77 -24.36
C ALA A 31 11.59 2.94 -23.77
N ILE A 32 10.82 2.69 -22.71
CA ILE A 32 10.08 3.73 -21.98
C ILE A 32 11.06 4.72 -21.33
N THR A 33 12.08 4.21 -20.65
CA THR A 33 13.14 5.03 -20.03
C THR A 33 13.82 5.89 -21.08
N SER A 34 14.33 5.32 -22.17
CA SER A 34 15.08 6.11 -23.16
C SER A 34 14.25 7.20 -23.85
N ARG A 35 12.95 7.00 -24.02
CA ARG A 35 12.05 7.95 -24.71
C ARG A 35 11.41 8.98 -23.78
N LEU A 36 11.04 8.57 -22.57
CA LEU A 36 10.19 9.37 -21.68
C LEU A 36 10.92 9.90 -20.44
N TRP A 37 12.22 9.61 -20.26
CA TRP A 37 12.99 10.06 -19.09
C TRP A 37 12.82 11.55 -18.76
N ALA A 38 12.82 12.41 -19.79
CA ALA A 38 12.68 13.85 -19.63
C ALA A 38 11.25 14.31 -19.28
N MET A 39 10.25 13.42 -19.37
CA MET A 39 8.84 13.71 -19.15
C MET A 39 8.32 12.92 -17.94
N PRO A 40 8.40 13.48 -16.72
CA PRO A 40 8.22 12.73 -15.48
C PRO A 40 6.84 12.06 -15.35
N LEU A 41 5.76 12.77 -15.70
CA LEU A 41 4.40 12.23 -15.62
C LEU A 41 4.16 11.13 -16.70
N PRO A 42 4.40 11.38 -18.00
CA PRO A 42 4.31 10.33 -19.03
C PRO A 42 5.16 9.10 -18.74
N PHE A 43 6.36 9.28 -18.18
CA PHE A 43 7.24 8.18 -17.82
C PHE A 43 6.61 7.24 -16.79
N VAL A 44 6.11 7.78 -15.68
CA VAL A 44 5.45 6.98 -14.63
C VAL A 44 4.17 6.32 -15.16
N ALA A 45 3.36 7.06 -15.92
CA ALA A 45 2.14 6.52 -16.52
C ALA A 45 2.44 5.36 -17.48
N ALA A 46 3.48 5.49 -18.32
CA ALA A 46 3.90 4.45 -19.25
C ALA A 46 4.43 3.20 -18.53
N LEU A 47 5.24 3.37 -17.48
CA LEU A 47 5.71 2.24 -16.65
C LEU A 47 4.56 1.54 -15.93
N ALA A 48 3.63 2.29 -15.35
CA ALA A 48 2.44 1.76 -14.69
C ALA A 48 1.57 0.95 -15.68
N LEU A 49 1.28 1.53 -16.84
CA LEU A 49 0.55 0.84 -17.92
C LEU A 49 1.29 -0.41 -18.38
N ARG A 50 2.62 -0.35 -18.50
CA ARG A 50 3.44 -1.50 -18.87
C ARG A 50 3.31 -2.64 -17.86
N GLY A 51 3.36 -2.32 -16.57
CA GLY A 51 3.15 -3.30 -15.50
C GLY A 51 1.77 -3.96 -15.58
N VAL A 52 0.73 -3.18 -15.86
CA VAL A 52 -0.62 -3.70 -16.09
C VAL A 52 -0.67 -4.64 -17.30
N VAL A 53 -0.03 -4.27 -18.42
CA VAL A 53 0.02 -5.12 -19.63
C VAL A 53 0.75 -6.43 -19.35
N VAL A 54 1.92 -6.38 -18.69
CA VAL A 54 2.68 -7.60 -18.36
C VAL A 54 1.88 -8.49 -17.39
N ALA A 55 1.23 -7.90 -16.39
CA ALA A 55 0.35 -8.61 -15.45
C ALA A 55 -0.87 -9.25 -16.13
N ALA A 56 -1.47 -8.56 -17.11
CA ALA A 56 -2.57 -9.13 -17.89
C ALA A 56 -2.12 -10.37 -18.68
N ARG A 57 -0.91 -10.34 -19.24
CA ARG A 57 -0.37 -11.41 -20.07
C ARG A 57 0.15 -12.60 -19.26
N SER A 58 0.60 -12.38 -18.03
CA SER A 58 1.12 -13.45 -17.14
C SER A 58 0.05 -14.31 -16.46
N ARG A 59 -1.23 -13.93 -16.54
CA ARG A 59 -2.36 -14.59 -15.84
C ARG A 59 -2.47 -16.10 -16.02
N GLY A 60 -2.07 -16.60 -17.18
CA GLY A 60 -2.13 -18.02 -17.54
C GLY A 60 -0.77 -18.71 -17.60
N GLU A 61 0.30 -18.03 -17.23
CA GLU A 61 1.65 -18.57 -17.31
C GLU A 61 1.98 -19.36 -16.04
N VAL A 62 2.40 -20.62 -16.20
CA VAL A 62 2.79 -21.48 -15.06
C VAL A 62 4.08 -20.96 -14.41
N SER A 63 4.93 -20.28 -15.17
CA SER A 63 6.19 -19.72 -14.66
C SER A 63 5.97 -18.45 -13.81
N VAL A 64 6.81 -18.28 -12.79
CA VAL A 64 6.85 -17.08 -11.93
C VAL A 64 7.65 -15.94 -12.59
N LEU A 65 8.51 -16.25 -13.57
CA LEU A 65 9.40 -15.27 -14.21
C LEU A 65 8.72 -13.97 -14.70
N PRO A 66 7.49 -13.99 -15.27
CA PRO A 66 6.81 -12.77 -15.67
C PRO A 66 6.50 -11.80 -14.51
N LEU A 67 6.42 -12.30 -13.27
CA LEU A 67 6.21 -11.48 -12.08
C LEU A 67 7.38 -10.52 -11.85
N ALA A 68 8.61 -10.93 -12.14
CA ALA A 68 9.77 -10.03 -12.08
C ALA A 68 9.60 -8.86 -13.07
N GLY A 69 9.02 -9.10 -14.24
CA GLY A 69 8.69 -8.04 -15.21
C GLY A 69 7.61 -7.08 -14.71
N VAL A 70 6.59 -7.58 -13.99
CA VAL A 70 5.57 -6.73 -13.35
C VAL A 70 6.19 -5.91 -12.22
N VAL A 71 7.00 -6.52 -11.36
CA VAL A 71 7.68 -5.84 -10.26
C VAL A 71 8.61 -4.77 -10.79
N LEU A 72 9.37 -5.05 -11.85
CA LEU A 72 10.31 -4.09 -12.43
C LEU A 72 9.59 -2.86 -13.02
N SER A 73 8.46 -3.06 -13.68
CA SER A 73 7.69 -1.96 -14.30
C SER A 73 6.82 -1.20 -13.28
N ALA A 74 5.98 -1.89 -12.51
CA ALA A 74 5.10 -1.25 -11.52
C ALA A 74 5.89 -0.72 -10.32
N GLY A 75 6.92 -1.45 -9.87
CA GLY A 75 7.85 -0.99 -8.85
C GLY A 75 8.71 0.17 -9.34
N GLY A 76 9.17 0.13 -10.59
CA GLY A 76 9.83 1.28 -11.23
C GLY A 76 8.93 2.52 -11.26
N ALA A 77 7.66 2.38 -11.66
CA ALA A 77 6.69 3.47 -11.64
C ALA A 77 6.51 4.07 -10.23
N ALA A 78 6.41 3.21 -9.21
CA ALA A 78 6.26 3.62 -7.81
C ALA A 78 7.49 4.37 -7.29
N LEU A 79 8.70 3.85 -7.55
CA LEU A 79 9.96 4.49 -7.16
C LEU A 79 10.14 5.84 -7.86
N SER A 80 9.86 5.90 -9.16
CA SER A 80 9.93 7.15 -9.92
C SER A 80 8.89 8.18 -9.48
N ALA A 81 7.70 7.75 -9.05
CA ALA A 81 6.73 8.65 -8.43
C ALA A 81 7.28 9.22 -7.11
N PHE A 82 7.89 8.40 -6.25
CA PHE A 82 8.49 8.89 -5.01
C PHE A 82 9.66 9.84 -5.24
N ASP A 83 10.52 9.56 -6.23
CA ASP A 83 11.61 10.47 -6.63
C ASP A 83 11.07 11.84 -7.07
N GLN A 84 9.97 11.86 -7.83
CA GLN A 84 9.28 13.09 -8.22
C GLN A 84 8.60 13.82 -7.07
N LEU A 85 8.17 13.11 -6.02
CA LEU A 85 7.66 13.74 -4.80
C LEU A 85 8.80 14.31 -3.94
N ALA A 86 9.94 13.60 -3.88
CA ALA A 86 11.09 13.97 -3.07
C ALA A 86 11.86 15.18 -3.63
N SER A 87 11.88 15.35 -4.95
CA SER A 87 12.53 16.48 -5.64
C SER A 87 11.75 17.80 -5.55
N ARG A 88 10.58 17.84 -4.90
CA ARG A 88 9.80 19.06 -4.71
C ARG A 88 10.42 19.98 -3.65
N SER A 89 10.38 21.28 -3.91
CA SER A 89 10.71 22.29 -2.90
C SER A 89 9.68 22.26 -1.77
N ALA A 90 10.12 22.13 -0.52
CA ALA A 90 9.24 22.09 0.64
C ALA A 90 8.46 23.39 0.82
N TYR A 91 7.22 23.29 1.32
CA TYR A 91 6.34 24.38 1.76
C TYR A 91 5.84 25.36 0.68
N SER A 92 6.03 25.06 -0.61
CA SER A 92 5.62 25.96 -1.70
C SER A 92 4.39 25.50 -2.50
N TYR A 93 3.68 24.47 -2.03
CA TYR A 93 2.62 23.83 -2.81
C TYR A 93 1.42 23.37 -1.98
N VAL A 94 0.30 23.19 -2.68
CA VAL A 94 -0.94 22.59 -2.16
C VAL A 94 -0.85 21.07 -2.31
N PRO A 95 -1.05 20.29 -1.23
CA PRO A 95 -0.95 18.83 -1.27
C PRO A 95 -1.98 18.22 -2.22
N PHE A 96 -1.62 17.10 -2.85
CA PHE A 96 -2.45 16.31 -3.78
C PHE A 96 -2.82 16.97 -5.13
N LEU A 97 -2.62 18.28 -5.28
CA LEU A 97 -2.94 19.03 -6.52
C LEU A 97 -1.70 19.27 -7.41
N THR A 98 -0.63 18.50 -7.21
CA THR A 98 0.62 18.67 -7.96
C THR A 98 0.77 17.63 -9.07
N ARG A 99 1.60 17.94 -10.08
CA ARG A 99 1.96 16.98 -11.13
C ARG A 99 2.60 15.71 -10.57
N SER A 100 3.39 15.82 -9.51
CA SER A 100 3.98 14.69 -8.80
C SER A 100 2.93 13.86 -8.06
N SER A 101 1.88 14.49 -7.50
CA SER A 101 0.74 13.77 -6.93
C SER A 101 0.00 12.94 -7.98
N LEU A 102 -0.13 13.48 -9.19
CA LEU A 102 -0.74 12.76 -10.31
C LEU A 102 0.10 11.56 -10.75
N SER A 103 1.44 11.64 -10.72
CA SER A 103 2.29 10.49 -11.02
C SER A 103 2.17 9.40 -9.95
N ALA A 104 2.11 9.77 -8.67
CA ALA A 104 1.81 8.83 -7.58
C ALA A 104 0.42 8.20 -7.71
N LEU A 105 -0.61 8.95 -8.15
CA LEU A 105 -1.92 8.39 -8.47
C LEU A 105 -1.83 7.35 -9.59
N CYS A 106 -1.16 7.66 -10.71
CA CYS A 106 -0.94 6.72 -11.81
C CYS A 106 -0.22 5.45 -11.35
N ALA A 107 0.81 5.57 -10.51
CA ALA A 107 1.52 4.42 -9.95
C ALA A 107 0.62 3.58 -9.05
N SER A 108 -0.21 4.21 -8.19
CA SER A 108 -1.15 3.50 -7.32
C SER A 108 -2.21 2.72 -8.10
N VAL A 109 -2.77 3.31 -9.16
CA VAL A 109 -3.73 2.66 -10.06
C VAL A 109 -3.06 1.50 -10.79
N GLY A 110 -1.83 1.71 -11.31
CA GLY A 110 -1.05 0.66 -11.95
C GLY A 110 -0.80 -0.54 -11.02
N LEU A 111 -0.38 -0.28 -9.77
CA LEU A 111 -0.17 -1.32 -8.75
C LEU A 111 -1.46 -2.05 -8.39
N ALA A 112 -2.56 -1.33 -8.17
CA ALA A 112 -3.84 -1.90 -7.81
C ALA A 112 -4.37 -2.81 -8.93
N VAL A 113 -4.38 -2.30 -10.17
CA VAL A 113 -4.83 -3.05 -11.34
C VAL A 113 -3.92 -4.25 -11.58
N ALA A 114 -2.59 -4.06 -11.65
CA ALA A 114 -1.65 -5.17 -11.87
C ALA A 114 -1.78 -6.25 -10.79
N GLY A 115 -1.91 -5.86 -9.52
CA GLY A 115 -2.13 -6.78 -8.40
C GLY A 115 -3.44 -7.56 -8.50
N GLU A 116 -4.53 -6.91 -8.88
CA GLU A 116 -5.82 -7.57 -9.11
C GLU A 116 -5.77 -8.48 -10.34
N LEU A 117 -5.07 -8.07 -11.40
CA LEU A 117 -4.89 -8.88 -12.59
C LEU A 117 -4.15 -10.18 -12.27
N ILE A 118 -3.05 -10.11 -11.52
CA ILE A 118 -2.29 -11.28 -11.03
C ILE A 118 -3.18 -12.14 -10.13
N GLY A 119 -3.94 -11.51 -9.23
CA GLY A 119 -4.79 -12.20 -8.28
C GLY A 119 -5.93 -13.01 -8.87
N ARG A 120 -6.42 -12.62 -10.06
CA ARG A 120 -7.42 -13.38 -10.82
C ARG A 120 -6.80 -14.46 -11.72
N GLY A 121 -5.46 -14.48 -11.86
CA GLY A 121 -4.75 -15.48 -12.63
C GLY A 121 -4.77 -16.85 -11.97
N ARG A 122 -4.47 -17.89 -12.76
CA ARG A 122 -4.31 -19.28 -12.27
C ARG A 122 -2.88 -19.80 -12.42
N GLY A 123 -1.97 -18.96 -12.92
CA GLY A 123 -0.56 -19.29 -13.16
C GLY A 123 0.34 -19.17 -11.93
N GLY A 124 1.63 -19.47 -12.09
CA GLY A 124 2.63 -19.38 -11.00
C GLY A 124 2.83 -17.98 -10.46
N SER A 125 2.51 -16.93 -11.24
CA SER A 125 2.48 -15.57 -10.71
C SER A 125 1.37 -15.34 -9.67
N ALA A 126 0.27 -16.09 -9.74
CA ALA A 126 -0.86 -15.96 -8.80
C ALA A 126 -0.60 -16.71 -7.48
N SER A 127 0.24 -17.75 -7.49
CA SER A 127 0.67 -18.46 -6.28
C SER A 127 1.66 -17.65 -5.44
N VAL A 128 2.39 -16.72 -6.08
CA VAL A 128 3.34 -15.84 -5.41
C VAL A 128 2.63 -14.57 -4.91
N GLY A 129 2.33 -14.57 -3.62
CA GLY A 129 1.77 -13.41 -2.92
C GLY A 129 0.25 -13.40 -2.90
N GLY A 130 -0.31 -13.84 -1.77
CA GLY A 130 -1.76 -13.81 -1.53
C GLY A 130 -2.35 -12.40 -1.56
N ARG A 131 -3.69 -12.32 -1.58
CA ARG A 131 -4.45 -11.05 -1.58
C ARG A 131 -3.95 -10.07 -0.51
N SER A 132 -3.63 -10.58 0.68
CA SER A 132 -3.09 -9.79 1.80
C SER A 132 -1.78 -9.09 1.49
N MET A 133 -0.86 -9.75 0.78
CA MET A 133 0.43 -9.15 0.41
C MET A 133 0.22 -8.02 -0.62
N ARG A 134 -0.62 -8.25 -1.64
CA ARG A 134 -0.91 -7.24 -2.66
C ARG A 134 -1.61 -6.01 -2.10
N MET A 135 -2.59 -6.23 -1.23
CA MET A 135 -3.24 -5.16 -0.48
C MET A 135 -2.25 -4.45 0.44
N GLY A 136 -1.36 -5.19 1.12
CA GLY A 136 -0.31 -4.61 1.95
C GLY A 136 0.65 -3.70 1.17
N VAL A 137 1.07 -4.11 -0.03
CA VAL A 137 1.92 -3.28 -0.91
C VAL A 137 1.18 -2.01 -1.35
N LEU A 138 -0.09 -2.13 -1.77
CA LEU A 138 -0.90 -0.99 -2.17
C LEU A 138 -1.13 -0.02 -1.01
N ILE A 139 -1.56 -0.53 0.14
CA ILE A 139 -1.81 0.26 1.35
C ILE A 139 -0.51 0.92 1.81
N GLY A 140 0.60 0.18 1.84
CA GLY A 140 1.91 0.73 2.19
C GLY A 140 2.33 1.87 1.26
N PHE A 141 2.15 1.69 -0.05
CA PHE A 141 2.41 2.75 -1.04
C PHE A 141 1.54 3.99 -0.78
N LEU A 142 0.24 3.83 -0.57
CA LEU A 142 -0.68 4.94 -0.28
C LEU A 142 -0.32 5.66 1.02
N ILE A 143 0.07 4.93 2.07
CA ILE A 143 0.49 5.51 3.36
C ILE A 143 1.74 6.36 3.16
N VAL A 144 2.76 5.84 2.46
CA VAL A 144 4.01 6.57 2.21
C VAL A 144 3.76 7.79 1.32
N TRP A 145 2.92 7.65 0.30
CA TRP A 145 2.52 8.77 -0.57
C TRP A 145 1.86 9.89 0.23
N GLY A 146 0.82 9.60 1.01
CA GLY A 146 0.14 10.64 1.80
C GLY A 146 1.05 11.26 2.86
N ARG A 147 1.98 10.48 3.45
CA ARG A 147 3.02 11.04 4.35
C ARG A 147 3.87 12.08 3.62
N MET A 148 4.35 11.78 2.42
CA MET A 148 5.22 12.71 1.66
C MET A 148 4.48 13.98 1.23
N GLU A 149 3.19 13.88 0.90
CA GLU A 149 2.37 15.05 0.57
C GLU A 149 2.14 15.95 1.79
N VAL A 150 1.92 15.36 2.96
CA VAL A 150 1.60 16.10 4.18
C VAL A 150 2.84 16.68 4.87
N ALA A 151 3.97 15.96 4.85
CA ALA A 151 5.19 16.35 5.56
C ALA A 151 5.86 17.63 5.03
N GLN A 152 5.52 18.04 3.82
CA GLN A 152 6.14 19.16 3.12
C GLN A 152 5.12 20.24 2.72
N ALA A 153 3.86 20.12 3.17
CA ALA A 153 2.80 21.05 2.81
C ALA A 153 2.75 22.26 3.75
N TYR A 154 2.37 23.41 3.19
CA TYR A 154 2.02 24.67 3.88
C TYR A 154 3.11 25.31 4.75
N SER A 155 3.39 24.77 5.93
CA SER A 155 4.35 25.33 6.90
C SER A 155 4.81 24.25 7.90
N PRO A 156 5.98 24.40 8.56
CA PRO A 156 6.53 23.38 9.46
C PRO A 156 5.57 22.98 10.59
N ASP A 157 4.97 23.97 11.27
CA ASP A 157 4.06 23.74 12.41
C ASP A 157 2.77 23.03 12.00
N LEU A 158 2.23 23.39 10.82
CA LEU A 158 0.99 22.79 10.31
C LEU A 158 1.26 21.36 9.79
N ALA A 159 2.41 21.15 9.16
CA ALA A 159 2.85 19.85 8.69
C ALA A 159 2.99 18.85 9.86
N GLY A 160 3.59 19.25 10.98
CA GLY A 160 3.73 18.38 12.15
C GLY A 160 2.39 17.91 12.72
N PHE A 161 1.42 18.80 12.82
CA PHE A 161 0.07 18.46 13.27
C PHE A 161 -0.70 17.56 12.30
N LEU A 162 -0.66 17.89 11.00
CA LEU A 162 -1.30 17.08 9.97
C LEU A 162 -0.66 15.70 9.89
N LEU A 163 0.68 15.59 10.01
CA LEU A 163 1.37 14.31 9.99
C LEU A 163 0.97 13.44 11.18
N THR A 164 0.85 14.04 12.36
CA THR A 164 0.39 13.38 13.57
C THR A 164 -1.04 12.84 13.41
N SER A 165 -1.95 13.70 12.94
CA SER A 165 -3.35 13.34 12.67
C SER A 165 -3.46 12.27 11.58
N TYR A 166 -2.62 12.36 10.55
CA TYR A 166 -2.53 11.41 9.44
C TYR A 166 -2.11 10.03 9.94
N TYR A 167 -1.05 9.92 10.75
CA TYR A 167 -0.64 8.62 11.30
C TYR A 167 -1.68 8.04 12.26
N ALA A 168 -2.33 8.87 13.09
CA ALA A 168 -3.41 8.41 13.96
C ALA A 168 -4.57 7.83 13.14
N GLY A 169 -4.98 8.53 12.08
CA GLY A 169 -5.98 8.07 11.13
C GLY A 169 -5.58 6.77 10.42
N CYS A 170 -4.34 6.68 9.91
CA CYS A 170 -3.82 5.46 9.29
C CYS A 170 -3.76 4.28 10.27
N GLY A 171 -3.46 4.52 11.55
CA GLY A 171 -3.50 3.51 12.61
C GLY A 171 -4.90 2.94 12.80
N VAL A 172 -5.90 3.80 13.01
CA VAL A 172 -7.31 3.38 13.14
C VAL A 172 -7.80 2.66 11.88
N ALA A 173 -7.52 3.21 10.70
CA ALA A 173 -7.90 2.61 9.42
C ALA A 173 -7.28 1.22 9.23
N SER A 174 -6.01 1.03 9.64
CA SER A 174 -5.33 -0.27 9.57
C SER A 174 -5.95 -1.30 10.52
N ILE A 175 -6.41 -0.89 11.70
CA ILE A 175 -7.12 -1.77 12.65
C ILE A 175 -8.50 -2.15 12.08
N VAL A 176 -9.26 -1.19 11.56
CA VAL A 176 -10.58 -1.44 10.95
C VAL A 176 -10.45 -2.34 9.71
N ALA A 177 -9.47 -2.06 8.83
CA ALA A 177 -9.18 -2.89 7.67
C ALA A 177 -8.72 -4.30 8.08
N GLY A 178 -7.86 -4.42 9.10
CA GLY A 178 -7.41 -5.70 9.65
C GLY A 178 -8.53 -6.51 10.31
N ARG A 179 -9.58 -5.84 10.83
CA ARG A 179 -10.83 -6.49 11.27
C ARG A 179 -11.64 -7.00 10.08
N ARG A 180 -11.94 -6.12 9.12
CA ARG A 180 -12.79 -6.45 7.96
C ARG A 180 -12.18 -7.52 7.04
N LEU A 181 -10.84 -7.57 6.95
CA LEU A 181 -10.12 -8.50 6.08
C LEU A 181 -9.64 -9.76 6.81
N GLY A 182 -9.80 -9.87 8.14
CA GLY A 182 -9.39 -11.05 8.91
C GLY A 182 -7.87 -11.27 9.02
N ILE A 183 -7.05 -10.24 8.80
CA ILE A 183 -5.58 -10.36 8.75
C ILE A 183 -4.97 -9.89 10.08
N GLY A 184 -4.54 -10.81 10.94
CA GLY A 184 -3.94 -10.49 12.24
C GLY A 184 -2.70 -9.61 12.16
N ARG A 185 -1.82 -9.84 11.18
CA ARG A 185 -0.60 -9.04 10.96
C ARG A 185 -0.88 -7.57 10.63
N LEU A 186 -2.02 -7.26 10.00
CA LEU A 186 -2.41 -5.89 9.67
C LEU A 186 -2.85 -5.12 10.92
N ARG A 187 -3.39 -5.81 11.92
CA ARG A 187 -3.73 -5.24 13.23
C ARG A 187 -2.48 -4.84 14.01
N VAL A 188 -1.45 -5.70 14.01
CA VAL A 188 -0.17 -5.43 14.69
C VAL A 188 0.58 -4.29 13.99
N ALA A 189 0.61 -4.28 12.65
CA ALA A 189 1.20 -3.19 11.89
C ALA A 189 0.46 -1.85 12.13
N GLY A 190 -0.87 -1.87 12.18
CA GLY A 190 -1.68 -0.70 12.54
C GLY A 190 -1.43 -0.19 13.95
N LEU A 191 -1.26 -1.11 14.92
CA LEU A 191 -0.94 -0.78 16.31
C LEU A 191 0.47 -0.17 16.44
N GLY A 192 1.46 -0.72 15.73
CA GLY A 192 2.80 -0.17 15.68
C GLY A 192 2.84 1.23 15.06
N LEU A 193 2.08 1.44 13.97
CA LEU A 193 1.95 2.74 13.31
C LEU A 193 1.27 3.77 14.23
N ALA A 194 0.26 3.33 14.99
CA ALA A 194 -0.41 4.14 16.00
C ALA A 194 0.49 4.52 17.18
N LEU A 195 1.28 3.58 17.70
CA LEU A 195 2.24 3.85 18.77
C LEU A 195 3.33 4.82 18.30
N TYR A 196 3.80 4.66 17.06
CA TYR A 196 4.72 5.60 16.42
C TYR A 196 4.09 6.99 16.27
N ALA A 197 2.81 7.07 15.88
CA ALA A 197 2.06 8.33 15.81
C ALA A 197 2.00 9.03 17.17
N ALA A 198 1.64 8.29 18.22
CA ALA A 198 1.53 8.81 19.58
C ALA A 198 2.89 9.29 20.10
N PHE A 199 3.96 8.51 19.86
CA PHE A 199 5.32 8.91 20.25
C PHE A 199 5.79 10.14 19.47
N LYS A 200 5.55 10.19 18.16
CA LYS A 200 5.89 11.33 17.32
C LYS A 200 5.12 12.60 17.75
N ALA A 201 3.83 12.47 18.07
CA ALA A 201 3.01 13.55 18.60
C ALA A 201 3.61 14.15 19.87
N VAL A 202 4.04 13.29 20.80
CA VAL A 202 4.64 13.70 22.09
C VAL A 202 5.94 14.46 21.88
N VAL A 203 6.80 14.00 20.96
CA VAL A 203 8.08 14.66 20.65
C VAL A 203 7.86 16.02 19.97
N GLU A 204 6.92 16.11 19.03
CA GLU A 204 6.68 17.31 18.24
C GLU A 204 5.91 18.40 19.03
N VAL A 205 5.07 18.02 20.00
CA VAL A 205 4.38 18.94 20.93
C VAL A 205 5.36 19.78 21.76
N THR A 206 6.56 19.27 22.03
CA THR A 206 7.58 19.97 22.81
C THR A 206 8.15 21.22 22.12
N ASP A 207 8.11 21.27 20.78
CA ASP A 207 8.77 22.32 19.98
C ASP A 207 7.78 23.33 19.35
N ILE A 208 6.47 23.05 19.38
CA ILE A 208 5.45 23.92 18.75
C ILE A 208 5.09 25.09 19.67
N GLY A 209 5.32 26.33 19.21
CA GLY A 209 4.98 27.56 19.94
C GLY A 209 3.50 27.95 19.96
N SER A 210 2.66 27.32 19.12
CA SER A 210 1.24 27.66 18.98
C SER A 210 0.32 26.77 19.84
N VAL A 211 -0.39 27.40 20.77
CA VAL A 211 -1.26 26.74 21.77
C VAL A 211 -2.41 25.95 21.13
N GLY A 212 -2.98 26.44 20.03
CA GLY A 212 -4.09 25.76 19.33
C GLY A 212 -3.71 24.39 18.74
N LEU A 213 -2.49 24.26 18.20
CA LEU A 213 -1.99 23.01 17.64
C LEU A 213 -1.64 21.98 18.73
N ARG A 214 -1.24 22.45 19.93
CA ARG A 214 -1.07 21.60 21.12
C ARG A 214 -2.41 21.04 21.61
N VAL A 215 -3.44 21.87 21.74
CA VAL A 215 -4.78 21.41 22.17
C VAL A 215 -5.37 20.44 21.14
N GLY A 216 -5.21 20.72 19.84
CA GLY A 216 -5.66 19.83 18.78
C GLY A 216 -4.95 18.46 18.81
N SER A 217 -3.65 18.43 19.09
CA SER A 217 -2.89 17.17 19.18
C SER A 217 -3.29 16.34 20.41
N TYR A 218 -3.53 16.97 21.57
CA TYR A 218 -4.10 16.28 22.72
C TYR A 218 -5.50 15.73 22.45
N ALA A 219 -6.36 16.50 21.78
CA ALA A 219 -7.71 16.04 21.40
C ALA A 219 -7.67 14.88 20.40
N ALA A 220 -6.76 14.93 19.42
CA ALA A 220 -6.53 13.84 18.47
C ALA A 220 -6.02 12.56 19.16
N VAL A 221 -5.08 12.69 20.10
CA VAL A 221 -4.59 11.57 20.93
C VAL A 221 -5.70 11.01 21.82
N GLY A 222 -6.52 11.87 22.44
CA GLY A 222 -7.66 11.45 23.27
C GLY A 222 -8.72 10.69 22.49
N MET A 223 -9.13 11.22 21.34
CA MET A 223 -10.04 10.54 20.39
C MET A 223 -9.45 9.22 19.89
N PHE A 224 -8.14 9.18 19.64
CA PHE A 224 -7.44 7.97 19.22
C PHE A 224 -7.44 6.89 20.30
N LEU A 225 -7.12 7.24 21.55
CA LEU A 225 -7.16 6.31 22.69
C LEU A 225 -8.57 5.80 22.96
N LEU A 226 -9.58 6.67 22.85
CA LEU A 226 -11.00 6.29 22.93
C LEU A 226 -11.38 5.29 21.82
N GLY A 227 -10.96 5.54 20.59
CA GLY A 227 -11.22 4.64 19.46
C GLY A 227 -10.54 3.28 19.63
N ALA A 228 -9.26 3.26 20.02
CA ALA A 228 -8.52 2.03 20.27
C ALA A 228 -9.11 1.23 21.45
N GLY A 229 -9.47 1.91 22.54
CA GLY A 229 -10.11 1.32 23.71
C GLY A 229 -11.49 0.72 23.39
N TYR A 230 -12.31 1.44 22.62
CA TYR A 230 -13.61 0.94 22.17
C TYR A 230 -13.47 -0.32 21.30
N LEU A 231 -12.51 -0.33 20.36
CA LEU A 231 -12.24 -1.49 19.50
C LEU A 231 -11.69 -2.70 20.27
N TYR A 232 -10.92 -2.49 21.35
CA TYR A 232 -10.44 -3.58 22.20
C TYR A 232 -11.54 -4.12 23.14
N ARG A 233 -12.45 -3.27 23.62
CA ARG A 233 -13.55 -3.65 24.52
C ARG A 233 -14.48 -4.70 23.89
N GLU A 234 -14.76 -4.62 22.59
CA GLU A 234 -15.53 -5.63 21.86
C GLU A 234 -14.84 -7.00 21.77
N SER A 235 -13.50 -7.03 21.83
CA SER A 235 -12.74 -8.29 21.75
C SER A 235 -12.65 -8.99 23.11
N GLY A 236 -12.68 -8.24 24.21
CA GLY A 236 -12.75 -8.79 25.57
C GLY A 236 -14.12 -9.40 25.91
N GLY A 237 -15.21 -8.88 25.32
CA GLY A 237 -16.56 -9.42 25.54
C GLY A 237 -16.82 -10.79 24.89
N ARG A 238 -16.06 -11.16 23.85
CA ARG A 238 -16.19 -12.47 23.19
C ARG A 238 -15.40 -13.60 23.86
N LEU A 239 -14.42 -13.29 24.70
CA LEU A 239 -13.67 -14.28 25.47
C LEU A 239 -14.28 -14.53 26.86
N GLY A 240 -15.13 -13.61 27.35
CA GLY A 240 -15.87 -13.76 28.60
C GLY A 240 -17.22 -14.48 28.48
N GLY A 241 -17.80 -14.55 27.28
CA GLY A 241 -19.10 -15.20 27.05
C GLY A 241 -19.06 -16.73 26.88
N ASP A 242 -17.89 -17.29 26.54
CA ASP A 242 -17.73 -18.74 26.34
C ASP A 242 -17.26 -19.47 27.61
N ALA A 243 -16.91 -18.73 28.67
CA ALA A 243 -16.49 -19.29 29.96
C ALA A 243 -17.64 -19.46 30.97
N GLU A 244 -18.82 -18.93 30.68
CA GLU A 244 -19.98 -18.91 31.59
C GLU A 244 -21.10 -19.90 31.18
N GLY A 245 -20.83 -20.78 30.20
CA GLY A 245 -21.81 -21.72 29.64
C GLY A 245 -21.49 -23.22 29.79
N SER A 246 -20.43 -23.60 30.50
CA SER A 246 -20.07 -25.02 30.73
C SER A 246 -20.22 -25.47 32.19
N GLY A 247 -21.13 -24.84 32.94
CA GLY A 247 -21.35 -25.07 34.37
C GLY A 247 -22.63 -25.83 34.76
N GLU A 248 -23.51 -26.17 33.81
CA GLU A 248 -24.78 -26.87 34.12
C GLU A 248 -25.15 -27.89 33.04
N ALA A 249 -24.57 -29.09 33.12
CA ALA A 249 -25.15 -30.31 32.55
C ALA A 249 -24.45 -31.53 33.17
N GLY A 250 -24.85 -31.90 34.38
CA GLY A 250 -24.26 -33.04 35.08
C GLY A 250 -24.96 -33.37 36.39
N SER A 251 -26.27 -33.60 36.35
CA SER A 251 -26.96 -34.33 37.41
C SER A 251 -28.06 -35.23 36.84
N VAL A 252 -28.03 -36.49 37.28
CA VAL A 252 -29.07 -37.53 37.27
C VAL A 252 -29.15 -38.51 36.06
N ALA A 253 -29.21 -39.80 36.42
CA ALA A 253 -29.39 -41.06 35.67
C ALA A 253 -28.05 -41.72 35.23
N VAL A 254 -27.61 -42.86 35.78
CA VAL A 254 -28.27 -44.03 36.39
C VAL A 254 -27.46 -44.53 37.59
#